data_AF-A0A1B6LLE3-F1
#
_entry.id   AF-A0A1B6LLE3-F1
#
_cell.length_a   1.000
_cell.length_b   1.000
_cell.length_c   1.000
_cell.angle_alpha   90.00
_cell.angle_beta   90.00
_cell.angle_gamma   90.00
#
_symmetry.space_group_name_H-M   'P 1'
#
loop_
_entity.id
_entity.type
_entity.pdbx_description
1 polymer ?
#
loop_
_entity_poly.entity_id
_entity_poly.type
_entity_poly.pdbx_seq_one_letter_code
_entity_poly.pdbx_strand_id
1 'polypeptide(L)'
;YTDLLPKMVTKVNCDFAPATFHSEVDKVVIMENLKPEYRSADMKKQLDFAHCKLVVATIAKYHASSVALYSENTKQIRFVGQESFFPEGGALKRWVELGTRTLGEELNKLEGCKEYADFFLSRVDSIWDVLVKCMKPQSGRLNVLNHGDMWINNL
;
A
#
# COMPACT_ATOMS: atom_id res chain seq x y z
N TYR A 1 14.77 6.40 4.42
CA TYR A 1 14.01 7.40 5.20
C TYR A 1 14.65 8.78 5.12
N THR A 2 15.90 8.95 5.53
CA THR A 2 16.58 10.28 5.58
C THR A 2 16.95 10.92 4.24
N ASP A 3 16.97 10.17 3.14
CA ASP A 3 17.38 10.71 1.82
C ASP A 3 16.20 10.96 0.87
N LEU A 4 15.40 9.92 0.57
CA LEU A 4 14.32 10.03 -0.41
C LEU A 4 13.11 10.84 0.10
N LEU A 5 12.64 10.60 1.32
CA LEU A 5 11.40 11.23 1.82
C LEU A 5 11.50 12.77 1.89
N PRO A 6 12.58 13.38 2.42
CA PRO A 6 12.70 14.84 2.42
C PRO A 6 12.66 15.45 1.02
N LYS A 7 13.28 14.79 0.03
CA LYS A 7 13.21 15.21 -1.38
C LYS A 7 11.79 15.12 -1.91
N MET A 8 11.07 14.04 -1.60
CA MET A 8 9.68 13.86 -2.03
C MET A 8 8.78 14.96 -1.44
N VAL A 9 8.86 15.21 -0.14
CA VAL A 9 8.11 16.27 0.57
C VAL A 9 8.40 17.65 -0.02
N THR A 10 9.68 17.97 -0.22
CA THR A 10 10.12 19.25 -0.81
C THR A 10 9.59 19.42 -2.22
N LYS A 11 9.60 18.35 -3.04
CA LYS A 11 9.20 18.41 -4.45
C LYS A 11 7.74 18.80 -4.64
N VAL A 12 6.86 18.43 -3.71
CA VAL A 12 5.42 18.71 -3.77
C VAL A 12 4.93 19.69 -2.71
N ASN A 13 5.85 20.27 -1.94
CA ASN A 13 5.58 21.20 -0.84
C ASN A 13 4.44 20.72 0.07
N CYS A 14 4.58 19.48 0.58
CA CYS A 14 3.57 18.86 1.44
C CYS A 14 4.19 17.79 2.31
N ASP A 15 4.02 17.94 3.62
CA ASP A 15 4.37 16.91 4.58
C ASP A 15 3.33 15.78 4.50
N PHE A 16 3.83 14.54 4.40
CA PHE A 16 3.03 13.32 4.40
C PHE A 16 3.73 12.18 5.16
N ALA A 17 4.77 12.51 5.92
CA ALA A 17 5.51 11.60 6.77
C ALA A 17 6.07 12.38 7.98
N PRO A 18 6.22 11.75 9.15
CA PRO A 18 6.88 12.38 10.29
C PRO A 18 8.32 12.77 9.96
N ALA A 19 8.84 13.79 10.63
CA ALA A 19 10.27 14.11 10.51
C ALA A 19 11.12 12.90 10.93
N THR A 20 12.21 12.64 10.20
CA THR A 20 13.12 11.52 10.49
C THR A 20 14.47 12.03 10.93
N PHE A 21 15.05 11.42 11.96
CA PHE A 21 16.32 11.81 12.55
C PHE A 21 17.37 10.72 12.32
N HIS A 22 18.64 11.11 12.28
CA HIS A 22 19.75 10.16 12.13
C HIS A 22 19.90 9.30 13.39
N SER A 23 20.12 8.00 13.21
CA SER A 23 20.48 7.05 14.26
C SER A 23 21.86 6.47 13.95
N GLU A 24 22.73 6.46 14.95
CA GLU A 24 24.04 5.78 14.87
C GLU A 24 23.91 4.25 15.07
N VAL A 25 22.77 3.79 15.59
CA VAL A 25 22.49 2.36 15.78
C VAL A 25 21.92 1.76 14.50
N ASP A 26 22.56 0.69 14.01
CA ASP A 26 22.10 -0.04 12.82
C ASP A 26 20.66 -0.52 12.97
N LYS A 27 19.88 -0.39 11.89
CA LYS A 27 18.45 -0.78 11.81
C LYS A 27 17.53 -0.11 12.83
N VAL A 28 17.94 1.00 13.44
CA VAL A 28 17.07 1.84 14.26
C VAL A 28 16.64 3.07 13.46
N VAL A 29 15.33 3.33 13.44
CA VAL A 29 14.75 4.52 12.83
C VAL A 29 14.23 5.42 13.94
N ILE A 30 14.67 6.69 13.94
CA ILE A 30 14.19 7.72 14.87
C ILE A 30 13.26 8.64 14.09
N MET A 31 12.06 8.84 14.62
CA MET A 31 11.02 9.67 13.99
C MET A 31 10.39 10.61 15.01
N GLU A 32 9.77 11.66 14.50
CA GLU A 32 8.95 12.59 15.27
C GLU A 32 7.82 11.88 16.00
N ASN A 33 7.60 12.28 17.26
CA ASN A 33 6.46 11.81 18.03
C ASN A 33 5.21 12.60 17.63
N LEU A 34 4.33 11.97 16.86
CA LEU A 34 3.07 12.58 16.40
C LEU A 34 1.96 12.58 17.46
N LYS A 35 2.10 11.84 18.56
CA LYS A 35 1.05 11.74 19.61
C LYS A 35 0.55 13.08 20.19
N PRO A 36 1.37 14.15 20.33
CA PRO A 36 0.89 15.42 20.87
C PRO A 36 -0.16 16.12 20.00
N GLU A 37 -0.11 15.93 18.68
CA GLU A 37 -0.94 16.66 17.71
C GLU A 37 -1.90 15.75 16.93
N TYR A 38 -1.60 14.45 16.87
CA TYR A 38 -2.32 13.48 16.08
C TYR A 38 -2.92 12.36 16.94
N ARG A 39 -4.00 11.77 16.42
CA ARG A 39 -4.65 10.59 16.99
C ARG A 39 -5.00 9.61 15.88
N SER A 40 -4.90 8.32 16.18
CA SER A 40 -5.42 7.28 15.29
C SER A 40 -6.93 7.43 15.17
N ALA A 41 -7.44 7.29 13.94
CA ALA A 41 -8.88 7.32 13.70
C ALA A 41 -9.56 6.02 14.17
N ASP A 42 -10.82 6.13 14.60
CA ASP A 42 -11.59 4.98 15.08
C ASP A 42 -12.09 4.17 13.89
N MET A 43 -11.55 2.95 13.73
CA MET A 43 -11.91 2.02 12.65
C MET A 43 -13.41 1.77 12.53
N LYS A 44 -14.16 1.80 13.65
CA LYS A 44 -15.62 1.58 13.62
C LYS A 44 -16.38 2.80 13.12
N LYS A 45 -15.83 4.00 13.30
CA LYS A 45 -16.45 5.27 12.88
C LYS A 45 -16.08 5.66 11.45
N GLN A 46 -15.03 5.06 10.90
CA GLN A 46 -14.47 5.40 9.59
C GLN A 46 -14.04 6.88 9.53
N LEU A 47 -13.61 7.32 8.35
CA LEU A 47 -13.26 8.72 8.12
C LEU A 47 -14.51 9.48 7.63
N ASP A 48 -14.68 10.71 8.10
CA ASP A 48 -15.62 11.62 7.45
C ASP A 48 -15.09 12.09 6.09
N PHE A 49 -15.96 12.73 5.31
CA PHE A 49 -15.61 13.16 3.97
C PHE A 49 -14.44 14.17 3.91
N ALA A 50 -14.28 15.02 4.92
CA ALA A 50 -13.19 15.99 4.96
C ALA A 50 -11.84 15.27 5.15
N HIS A 51 -11.79 14.29 6.04
CA HIS A 51 -10.60 13.46 6.24
C HIS A 51 -10.31 12.57 5.03
N CYS A 52 -11.32 11.98 4.39
CA CYS A 52 -11.16 11.25 3.13
C CYS A 52 -10.51 12.12 2.04
N LYS A 53 -10.98 13.36 1.87
CA LYS A 53 -10.39 14.31 0.93
C LYS A 53 -8.93 14.59 1.25
N LEU A 54 -8.61 14.79 2.53
CA LEU A 54 -7.24 15.02 2.97
C LEU A 54 -6.34 13.83 2.62
N VAL A 55 -6.75 12.61 2.98
CA VAL A 55 -5.98 11.38 2.69
C VAL A 55 -5.75 11.20 1.19
N VAL A 56 -6.80 11.35 0.37
CA VAL A 56 -6.70 11.21 -1.09
C VAL A 56 -5.79 12.29 -1.70
N ALA A 57 -5.89 13.54 -1.23
CA ALA A 57 -5.01 14.61 -1.69
C ALA A 57 -3.55 14.37 -1.30
N THR A 58 -3.31 13.91 -0.07
CA THR A 58 -1.98 13.61 0.47
C THR A 58 -1.33 12.46 -0.31
N ILE A 59 -2.05 11.35 -0.56
CA ILE A 59 -1.49 10.26 -1.35
C ILE A 59 -1.27 10.64 -2.82
N ALA A 60 -2.13 11.47 -3.40
CA ALA A 60 -1.91 11.97 -4.76
C ALA A 60 -0.59 12.77 -4.85
N LYS A 61 -0.27 13.57 -3.83
CA LYS A 61 1.02 14.27 -3.74
C LYS A 61 2.19 13.32 -3.51
N TYR A 62 2.04 12.30 -2.66
CA TYR A 62 3.04 11.25 -2.50
C TYR A 62 3.34 10.55 -3.85
N HIS A 63 2.30 10.11 -4.56
CA HIS A 63 2.43 9.54 -5.90
C HIS A 63 3.13 10.50 -6.88
N ALA A 64 2.68 11.76 -6.95
CA ALA A 64 3.24 12.76 -7.85
C ALA A 64 4.73 13.03 -7.55
N SER A 65 5.13 13.07 -6.29
CA SER A 65 6.53 13.27 -5.89
C SER A 65 7.44 12.14 -6.39
N SER A 66 6.96 10.89 -6.36
CA SER A 66 7.72 9.74 -6.87
C SER A 66 7.94 9.82 -8.39
N VAL A 67 6.93 10.29 -9.13
CA VAL A 67 7.01 10.50 -10.58
C VAL A 67 7.99 11.62 -10.91
N ALA A 68 7.87 12.74 -10.20
CA ALA A 68 8.70 13.91 -10.40
C ALA A 68 10.19 13.61 -10.16
N LEU A 69 10.49 12.84 -9.12
CA LEU A 69 11.87 12.43 -8.78
C LEU A 69 12.39 11.25 -9.60
N TYR A 70 11.53 10.52 -10.32
CA TYR A 70 11.96 9.35 -11.11
C TYR A 70 13.01 9.71 -12.16
N SER A 71 12.82 10.86 -12.83
CA SER A 71 13.76 11.37 -13.85
C SER A 71 15.09 11.81 -13.25
N GLU A 72 15.09 12.29 -12.01
CA GLU A 72 16.28 12.79 -11.30
C GLU A 72 17.13 11.66 -10.71
N ASN A 73 16.49 10.64 -10.13
CA ASN A 73 17.18 9.50 -9.54
C ASN A 73 16.42 8.19 -9.71
N THR A 74 16.40 7.70 -10.95
CA THR A 74 15.74 6.45 -11.32
C THR A 74 16.19 5.26 -10.47
N LYS A 75 17.49 5.18 -10.15
CA LYS A 75 18.05 4.06 -9.38
C LYS A 75 17.46 4.00 -7.97
N GLN A 76 17.37 5.14 -7.29
CA GLN A 76 16.83 5.22 -5.94
C GLN A 76 15.34 4.88 -5.89
N ILE A 77 14.54 5.44 -6.81
CA ILE A 77 13.11 5.13 -6.86
C ILE A 77 12.88 3.64 -7.18
N ARG A 78 13.64 3.07 -8.12
CA ARG A 78 13.57 1.63 -8.42
C ARG A 78 13.99 0.75 -7.25
N PHE A 79 14.99 1.14 -6.48
CA PHE A 79 15.43 0.40 -5.30
C PHE A 79 14.34 0.38 -4.22
N VAL A 80 13.75 1.54 -3.91
CA VAL A 80 12.67 1.63 -2.91
C VAL A 80 11.40 0.95 -3.39
N GLY A 81 11.10 1.01 -4.68
CA GLY A 81 9.95 0.35 -5.30
C GLY A 81 10.17 -1.14 -5.62
N GLN A 82 11.23 -1.77 -5.12
CA GLN A 82 11.39 -3.22 -5.29
C GLN A 82 10.28 -3.96 -4.53
N GLU A 83 9.72 -4.97 -5.20
CA GLU A 83 8.70 -5.81 -4.61
C GLU A 83 9.26 -6.60 -3.42
N SER A 84 8.54 -6.55 -2.30
CA SER A 84 8.93 -7.21 -1.04
C SER A 84 7.79 -8.03 -0.41
N PHE A 85 6.56 -7.83 -0.89
CA PHE A 85 5.33 -8.39 -0.36
C PHE A 85 4.90 -9.69 -1.08
N PHE A 86 5.30 -9.87 -2.35
CA PHE A 86 4.94 -11.04 -3.15
C PHE A 86 6.16 -11.91 -3.55
N PRO A 87 6.88 -12.52 -2.59
CA PRO A 87 7.93 -13.47 -2.94
C PRO A 87 7.33 -14.73 -3.59
N GLU A 88 8.01 -15.26 -4.62
CA GLU A 88 7.60 -16.52 -5.26
C GLU A 88 7.55 -17.66 -4.23
N GLY A 89 6.45 -18.42 -4.21
CA GLY A 89 6.26 -19.54 -3.28
C GLY A 89 6.07 -19.14 -1.81
N GLY A 90 5.90 -17.84 -1.50
CA GLY A 90 5.70 -17.35 -0.15
C GLY A 90 4.38 -17.81 0.50
N ALA A 91 4.33 -17.76 1.83
CA ALA A 91 3.14 -18.13 2.61
C ALA A 91 1.89 -17.31 2.22
N LEU A 92 2.07 -16.08 1.73
CA LEU A 92 0.99 -15.22 1.29
C LEU A 92 0.20 -15.82 0.12
N LYS A 93 0.86 -16.53 -0.81
CA LYS A 93 0.18 -17.22 -1.92
C LYS A 93 -0.86 -18.21 -1.39
N ARG A 94 -0.40 -19.11 -0.53
CA ARG A 94 -1.26 -20.14 0.07
C ARG A 94 -2.38 -19.51 0.89
N TRP A 95 -2.09 -18.43 1.62
CA TRP A 95 -3.10 -17.71 2.40
C TRP A 95 -4.18 -17.09 1.53
N VAL A 96 -3.80 -16.43 0.42
CA VAL A 96 -4.76 -15.86 -0.55
C VAL A 96 -5.60 -16.95 -1.21
N GLU A 97 -4.98 -18.02 -1.70
CA GLU A 97 -5.69 -19.11 -2.37
C GLU A 97 -6.65 -19.82 -1.41
N LEU A 98 -6.20 -20.09 -0.18
CA LEU A 98 -7.04 -20.67 0.88
C LEU A 98 -8.19 -19.75 1.23
N GLY A 99 -7.93 -18.46 1.49
CA GLY A 99 -8.97 -17.49 1.82
C GLY A 99 -10.02 -17.35 0.72
N THR A 100 -9.58 -17.34 -0.55
CA THR A 100 -10.45 -17.31 -1.73
C THR A 100 -11.33 -18.57 -1.79
N ARG A 101 -10.73 -19.75 -1.57
CA ARG A 101 -11.44 -21.03 -1.56
C ARG A 101 -12.48 -21.08 -0.44
N THR A 102 -12.05 -20.81 0.78
CA THR A 102 -12.93 -20.84 1.97
C THR A 102 -14.10 -19.87 1.80
N LEU A 103 -13.86 -18.65 1.31
CA LEU A 103 -14.95 -17.71 1.04
C LEU A 103 -15.95 -18.26 0.01
N GLY A 104 -15.46 -18.82 -1.10
CA GLY A 104 -16.30 -19.44 -2.10
C GLY A 104 -17.12 -20.62 -1.57
N GLU A 105 -16.50 -21.49 -0.77
CA GLU A 105 -17.17 -22.64 -0.14
C GLU A 105 -18.22 -22.23 0.89
N GLU A 106 -17.96 -21.21 1.70
CA GLU A 106 -18.96 -20.68 2.66
C GLU A 106 -20.13 -20.01 1.93
N LEU A 107 -19.86 -19.22 0.89
CA LEU A 107 -20.91 -18.60 0.07
C LEU A 107 -21.78 -19.67 -0.62
N ASN A 108 -21.22 -20.80 -1.02
CA ASN A 108 -21.96 -21.88 -1.67
C ASN A 108 -22.98 -22.55 -0.73
N LYS A 109 -22.82 -22.42 0.58
CA LYS A 109 -23.76 -22.94 1.59
C LYS A 109 -24.93 -21.98 1.83
N LEU A 110 -24.83 -20.72 1.40
CA LEU A 110 -25.84 -19.69 1.61
C LEU A 110 -26.81 -19.62 0.43
N GLU A 111 -28.11 -19.63 0.73
CA GLU A 111 -29.16 -19.46 -0.28
C GLU A 111 -29.04 -18.09 -0.96
N GLY A 112 -29.15 -18.06 -2.29
CA GLY A 112 -29.03 -16.84 -3.09
C GLY A 112 -27.59 -16.38 -3.37
N CYS A 113 -26.56 -17.06 -2.87
CA CYS A 113 -25.16 -16.64 -3.04
C CYS A 113 -24.37 -17.42 -4.11
N LYS A 114 -25.03 -18.29 -4.90
CA LYS A 114 -24.35 -19.18 -5.85
C LYS A 114 -23.46 -18.45 -6.86
N GLU A 115 -23.92 -17.34 -7.42
CA GLU A 115 -23.11 -16.56 -8.38
C GLU A 115 -21.80 -16.05 -7.75
N TYR A 116 -21.86 -15.59 -6.50
CA TYR A 116 -20.67 -15.14 -5.78
C TYR A 116 -19.75 -16.31 -5.41
N ALA A 117 -20.32 -17.44 -4.99
CA ALA A 117 -19.54 -18.65 -4.75
C ALA A 117 -18.78 -19.09 -6.00
N ASP A 118 -19.46 -19.19 -7.15
CA ASP A 118 -18.87 -19.53 -8.44
C ASP A 118 -17.78 -18.51 -8.85
N PHE A 119 -17.99 -17.23 -8.57
CA PHE A 119 -16.99 -16.18 -8.80
C PHE A 119 -15.68 -16.44 -8.04
N PHE A 120 -15.74 -16.74 -6.75
CA PHE A 120 -14.52 -16.99 -5.95
C PHE A 120 -13.89 -18.35 -6.29
N LEU A 121 -14.69 -19.40 -6.37
CA LEU A 121 -14.20 -20.77 -6.63
C LEU A 121 -13.51 -20.88 -8.00
N SER A 122 -14.05 -20.23 -9.04
CA SER A 122 -13.42 -20.21 -10.37
C SER A 122 -12.07 -19.50 -10.44
N ARG A 123 -11.67 -18.77 -9.39
CA ARG A 123 -10.44 -17.97 -9.35
C ARG A 123 -9.39 -18.52 -8.40
N VAL A 124 -9.69 -19.54 -7.60
CA VAL A 124 -8.77 -20.03 -6.56
C VAL A 124 -7.37 -20.32 -7.11
N ASP A 125 -7.27 -20.96 -8.28
CA ASP A 125 -5.97 -21.36 -8.84
C ASP A 125 -5.25 -20.24 -9.61
N SER A 126 -5.93 -19.11 -9.88
CA SER A 126 -5.39 -18.00 -10.68
C SER A 126 -5.30 -16.67 -9.94
N ILE A 127 -5.95 -16.54 -8.78
CA ILE A 127 -6.06 -15.28 -8.03
C ILE A 127 -4.70 -14.73 -7.66
N TRP A 128 -3.74 -15.59 -7.30
CA TRP A 128 -2.38 -15.18 -6.96
C TRP A 128 -1.70 -14.51 -8.15
N ASP A 129 -1.74 -15.13 -9.33
CA ASP A 129 -1.08 -14.60 -10.52
C ASP A 129 -1.73 -13.29 -10.98
N VAL A 130 -3.05 -13.16 -10.80
CA VAL A 130 -3.78 -11.91 -11.03
C VAL A 130 -3.28 -10.81 -10.07
N LEU A 131 -3.19 -11.09 -8.77
CA LEU A 131 -2.69 -10.11 -7.79
C LEU A 131 -1.25 -9.68 -8.10
N VAL A 132 -0.35 -10.63 -8.36
CA VAL A 132 1.04 -10.34 -8.71
C VAL A 132 1.10 -9.48 -9.98
N LYS A 133 0.28 -9.78 -11.00
CA LYS A 133 0.22 -8.98 -12.23
C LYS A 133 -0.30 -7.56 -11.97
N CYS A 134 -1.25 -7.39 -11.06
CA CYS A 134 -1.80 -6.07 -10.70
C CYS A 134 -0.78 -5.19 -9.97
N MET A 135 0.15 -5.78 -9.23
CA MET A 135 1.15 -5.05 -8.44
C MET A 135 2.43 -4.74 -9.22
N LYS A 136 2.74 -5.54 -10.26
CA LYS A 136 3.93 -5.32 -11.09
C LYS A 136 3.86 -4.00 -11.87
N PRO A 137 4.97 -3.23 -11.92
CA PRO A 137 5.06 -2.06 -12.79
C PRO A 137 4.73 -2.39 -14.25
N GLN A 138 3.95 -1.54 -14.90
CA GLN A 138 3.50 -1.74 -16.29
C GLN A 138 4.26 -0.83 -17.24
N SER A 139 4.92 -1.41 -18.24
CA SER A 139 5.60 -0.64 -19.30
C SER A 139 4.60 0.21 -20.08
N GLY A 140 4.98 1.45 -20.41
CA GLY A 140 4.12 2.40 -21.13
C GLY A 140 2.96 2.98 -20.32
N ARG A 141 2.89 2.71 -19.01
CA ARG A 141 1.90 3.28 -18.08
C ARG A 141 2.59 4.17 -17.05
N LEU A 142 1.78 4.98 -16.36
CA LEU A 142 2.24 5.74 -15.21
C LEU A 142 2.47 4.77 -14.04
N ASN A 143 3.70 4.69 -13.55
CA ASN A 143 4.06 3.91 -12.37
C ASN A 143 4.49 4.88 -11.26
N VAL A 144 4.02 4.63 -10.04
CA VAL A 144 4.27 5.47 -8.87
C VAL A 144 4.72 4.58 -7.71
N LEU A 145 5.44 5.15 -6.74
CA LEU A 145 5.59 4.47 -5.45
C LEU A 145 4.24 4.45 -4.75
N ASN A 146 3.84 3.29 -4.22
CA ASN A 146 2.58 3.11 -3.50
C ASN A 146 2.86 3.14 -1.99
N HIS A 147 1.88 3.59 -1.18
CA HIS A 147 1.90 3.48 0.27
C HIS A 147 1.98 2.01 0.76
N GLY A 148 1.41 1.08 0.00
CA GLY A 148 1.53 -0.37 0.23
C GLY A 148 0.53 -0.95 1.23
N ASP A 149 0.22 -0.24 2.32
CA ASP A 149 -0.74 -0.70 3.34
C ASP A 149 -1.60 0.47 3.87
N MET A 150 -2.43 1.03 3.00
CA MET A 150 -3.26 2.20 3.33
C MET A 150 -4.61 1.76 3.92
N TRP A 151 -4.68 1.76 5.23
CA TRP A 151 -5.91 1.55 6.01
C TRP A 151 -5.86 2.41 7.26
N ILE A 152 -6.97 2.53 7.98
CA ILE A 152 -7.17 3.56 9.01
C ILE A 152 -6.13 3.61 10.14
N ASN A 153 -5.47 2.48 10.43
CA ASN A 153 -4.44 2.40 11.47
C ASN A 153 -3.05 2.83 10.97
N ASN A 154 -2.86 2.87 9.65
CA ASN A 154 -1.62 3.29 8.99
C ASN A 154 -1.79 4.65 8.28
N LEU A 155 -2.76 5.45 8.72
CA LEU A 155 -2.99 6.83 8.29
C LEU A 155 -2.56 7.82 9.38
#